data_AF-A0A7C6T5K8-F1
#
_entry.id   AF-A0A7C6T5K8-F1
#
_cell.length_a   1.000
_cell.length_b   1.000
_cell.length_c   1.000
_cell.angle_alpha   90.00
_cell.angle_beta   90.00
_cell.angle_gamma   90.00
#
_symmetry.space_group_name_H-M   'P 1'
#
loop_
_entity.id
_entity.type
_entity.pdbx_description
1 polymer ?
#
loop_
_entity_poly.entity_id
_entity_poly.type
_entity_poly.pdbx_seq_one_letter_code
_entity_poly.pdbx_strand_id
1 'polypeptide(L)' 'WRVYLNSVKLGAIEVLGVDAMVLDSEFPRDALLGMSFLSRVRWREEQGALIVEAKH' A
#
# COMPACT_ATOMS: atom_id res chain seq x y z
N TRP A 1 16.70 -0.43 -2.46
CA TRP A 1 16.51 -0.83 -3.88
C TRP A 1 15.09 -0.52 -4.31
N ARG A 2 14.85 0.15 -5.45
CA ARG A 2 13.49 0.42 -5.97
C ARG A 2 13.01 -0.76 -6.81
N VAL A 3 11.74 -1.14 -6.65
CA VAL A 3 11.11 -2.25 -7.37
C VAL A 3 9.75 -1.82 -7.89
N TYR A 4 9.32 -2.43 -8.98
CA TYR A 4 7.99 -2.24 -9.53
C TYR A 4 7.19 -3.52 -9.33
N LEU A 5 6.07 -3.41 -8.61
CA LEU A 5 5.18 -4.52 -8.33
C LEU A 5 4.04 -4.51 -9.36
N ASN A 6 3.84 -5.63 -10.06
CA ASN A 6 2.76 -5.76 -11.04
C ASN A 6 1.38 -5.52 -10.42
N SER A 7 1.17 -6.00 -9.19
CA SER A 7 0.02 -5.64 -8.39
C SER A 7 0.28 -5.75 -6.89
N VAL A 8 -0.51 -5.03 -6.11
CA VAL A 8 -0.60 -5.16 -4.65
C VAL A 8 -2.06 -5.39 -4.28
N LYS A 9 -2.32 -6.44 -3.50
CA LYS A 9 -3.64 -6.80 -2.99
C LYS A 9 -3.78 -6.45 -1.51
N LEU A 10 -4.83 -5.72 -1.17
CA LEU A 10 -5.25 -5.46 0.20
C LEU A 10 -6.71 -5.92 0.35
N GLY A 11 -6.90 -7.11 0.92
CA GLY A 11 -8.22 -7.75 0.93
C GLY A 11 -8.76 -7.93 -0.49
N ALA A 12 -9.93 -7.35 -0.75
CA ALA A 12 -10.59 -7.40 -2.06
C ALA A 12 -10.10 -6.32 -3.05
N ILE A 13 -9.23 -5.39 -2.63
CA ILE A 13 -8.74 -4.30 -3.46
C ILE A 13 -7.41 -4.71 -4.10
N GLU A 14 -7.34 -4.62 -5.43
CA GLU A 14 -6.10 -4.82 -6.19
C GLU A 14 -5.69 -3.52 -6.88
N VAL A 15 -4.47 -3.08 -6.61
CA VAL A 15 -3.85 -1.92 -7.28
C VAL A 15 -2.74 -2.42 -8.19
N LEU A 16 -2.85 -2.13 -9.48
CA LEU A 16 -1.88 -2.54 -10.49
C LEU A 16 -0.72 -1.54 -10.58
N GLY A 17 0.49 -2.05 -10.85
CA GLY A 17 1.64 -1.23 -11.23
C GLY A 17 2.13 -0.27 -10.15
N VAL A 18 2.57 -0.80 -9.01
CA VAL A 18 2.89 -0.03 -7.81
C VAL A 18 4.41 0.11 -7.64
N ASP A 19 4.88 1.35 -7.52
CA ASP A 19 6.26 1.64 -7.14
C ASP A 19 6.50 1.34 -5.66
N ALA A 20 7.52 0.54 -5.37
CA ALA A 20 7.90 0.15 -4.02
C ALA A 20 9.42 0.20 -3.81
N MET A 21 9.83 0.03 -2.55
CA MET A 21 11.23 -0.02 -2.16
C MET A 21 11.47 -1.16 -1.18
N VAL A 22 12.54 -1.91 -1.41
CA VAL A 22 13.08 -2.87 -0.45
C VAL A 22 14.23 -2.21 0.28
N LEU A 23 14.15 -2.25 1.60
CA LEU A 23 15.18 -1.77 2.52
C LEU A 23 16.03 -2.96 2.94
N ASP A 24 17.34 -2.75 2.95
CA ASP A 24 18.30 -3.69 3.53
C ASP A 24 18.54 -3.26 4.99
N SER A 25 17.49 -3.42 5.81
CA SER A 25 17.46 -3.05 7.22
C SER A 25 16.46 -3.89 8.00
N GLU A 26 16.73 -4.09 9.29
CA GLU A 26 15.87 -4.85 10.22
C GLU A 26 14.55 -4.13 10.57
N PHE A 27 14.41 -2.87 10.18
CA PHE A 27 13.21 -2.05 10.40
C PHE A 27 12.83 -1.25 9.15
N PRO A 28 11.52 -0.97 8.94
CA PRO A 28 10.38 -1.54 9.67
C PRO A 28 10.21 -3.04 9.40
N ARG A 29 9.72 -3.80 10.39
CA ARG A 29 9.51 -5.25 10.26
C ARG A 29 8.26 -5.58 9.44
N ASP A 30 7.29 -4.67 9.45
CA ASP A 30 6.06 -4.79 8.69
C ASP A 30 6.18 -4.07 7.34
N ALA A 31 5.50 -4.62 6.34
CA ALA A 31 5.34 -3.95 5.06
C ALA A 31 4.48 -2.70 5.24
N LEU A 32 5.00 -1.54 4.82
CA LEU A 32 4.29 -0.27 4.92
C LEU A 32 3.63 0.09 3.59
N LEU A 33 2.35 0.47 3.64
CA LEU A 33 1.65 1.03 2.50
C LEU A 33 2.02 2.52 2.35
N GLY A 34 2.89 2.80 1.39
CA GLY A 34 3.29 4.16 1.05
C GLY A 34 2.28 4.87 0.14
N MET A 35 2.57 6.14 -0.17
CA MET A 35 1.72 6.98 -1.01
C MET A 35 1.51 6.43 -2.44
N SER A 36 2.43 5.63 -2.97
CA SER A 36 2.28 4.94 -4.27
C SER A 36 1.02 4.07 -4.34
N PHE A 37 0.64 3.46 -3.22
CA PHE A 37 -0.60 2.70 -3.07
C PHE A 37 -1.73 3.61 -2.58
N LEU A 38 -1.51 4.36 -1.49
CA LEU A 38 -2.56 5.12 -0.81
C LEU A 38 -3.20 6.23 -1.66
N SER A 39 -2.46 6.79 -2.63
CA SER A 39 -3.02 7.79 -3.56
C SER A 39 -4.03 7.21 -4.56
N ARG A 40 -4.05 5.88 -4.75
CA ARG A 40 -4.88 5.18 -5.74
C ARG A 40 -6.17 4.60 -5.15
N VAL A 41 -6.29 4.63 -3.84
CA VAL A 41 -7.48 4.20 -3.09
C VAL A 41 -8.05 5.40 -2.34
N ARG A 42 -9.33 5.34 -1.96
CA ARG A 42 -9.82 6.23 -0.90
C ARG A 42 -9.49 5.58 0.42
N TRP A 43 -9.05 6.37 1.38
CA TRP A 43 -8.80 5.87 2.71
C TRP A 43 -9.14 6.93 3.73
N ARG A 44 -9.53 6.46 4.91
CA ARG A 44 -9.82 7.28 6.08
C ARG A 44 -9.55 6.48 7.34
N GLU A 45 -9.23 7.19 8.41
CA GLU A 45 -9.11 6.59 9.74
C GLU A 45 -10.46 6.77 10.46
N GLU A 46 -10.99 5.68 11.01
CA GLU A 46 -12.21 5.66 11.82
C GLU A 46 -11.96 4.83 13.08
N GLN A 47 -11.95 5.48 14.25
CA GLN A 47 -11.86 4.84 15.58
C GLN A 47 -10.66 3.87 15.75
N GLY A 48 -9.51 4.23 15.20
CA GLY A 48 -8.28 3.44 15.21
C GLY A 48 -8.16 2.44 14.06
N ALA A 49 -9.16 2.35 13.18
CA ALA A 49 -9.13 1.48 12.00
C ALA A 49 -8.90 2.28 10.72
N LEU A 50 -8.00 1.78 9.86
CA LEU A 50 -7.85 2.29 8.50
C LEU A 50 -8.92 1.65 7.60
N ILE A 51 -9.86 2.45 7.13
CA ILE A 51 -10.85 2.05 6.13
C ILE A 51 -10.30 2.36 4.75
N VAL A 52 -10.30 1.36 3.86
CA VAL A 52 -9.80 1.50 2.49
C VAL A 52 -10.88 1.09 1.51
N GLU A 53 -11.10 1.92 0.49
CA GLU A 53 -12.11 1.73 -0.54
C GLU A 53 -11.47 1.91 -1.93
N ALA A 54 -11.86 1.06 -2.89
CA ALA A 54 -11.44 1.22 -4.27
C ALA A 54 -12.00 2.54 -4.84
N LYS A 55 -11.20 3.22 -5.67
CA LYS A 55 -11.70 4.32 -6.50
C LYS A 55 -12.42 3.71 -7.71
N HIS A 56 -13.67 4.12 -7.94
CA HIS A 56 -14.36 3.91 -9.20
C HIS A 56 -13.74 4.75 -10.32
#